data_AF-A0AAD3H735-F1
#
_entry.id   AF-A0AAD3H735-F1
#
_cell.length_a   1.000
_cell.length_b   1.000
_cell.length_c   1.000
_cell.angle_alpha   90.00
_cell.angle_beta   90.00
_cell.angle_gamma   90.00
#
_symmetry.space_group_name_H-M   'P 1'
#
loop_
_entity.id
_entity.type
_entity.pdbx_description
1 polymer ?
#
loop_
_entity_poly.entity_id
_entity_poly.type
_entity_poly.pdbx_seq_one_letter_code
_entity_poly.pdbx_strand_id
1 'polypeptide(L)'
;MYIRSLVLLKLFVSTAAFFVSHPTKIRNQCILSSTSTAQNDQFQEFESTINDMNLPDEKKQEIMKDVEEMGFTSSSELYLFSKDFSDRPEVLGSLLKNDFGLNPLKSNLLRGALMKLVEAMEQDKRLEDKPIAKEKCSNLYNGELDNALETAMRINGDGKASNENIPNIGQNDNDIDQSKKLSENKKPLFKSVVVNNKAKQRHSNAIDQHNYGLPSNYKKVYPNLAKELDDFLDFMITPSASVQESPIRKTTATVYIRHAKLFLGWYRQKIGLENGNDSLTINDIFPNKEAASAQPIIDFILWLRRTRDISDSYEANMLRGLTKLLKYRYRNESTADPSYGEKSFGDIPVVRELRKLHRDANRRQTLSPRSSEEDRKWLDWDEYLRVVQLLKEDVEGEIQKYEAMKRGTKTATAAERRITTKFQSYLILSFFSCVPDRQRTFRELEMGKTFLRDSKMDCWVIKHGPEHYKTGSTYGDRPPLVMAQELTPAIDDFLERWRPCLNPTGNHFFVQPRTGNAFTQDTVYSIVARSCYKHTGKKTNPHLLRDMIVTHVRDSDASEKELEALALYMGHSINMQRNSYDRRTMEQKVAPAVELLRNVNTKK
;
A
#
# COMPACT_ATOMS: atom_id res chain seq x y z
N MET A 1 55.51 -18.12 23.22
CA MET A 1 56.93 -18.26 22.83
C MET A 1 57.07 -17.64 21.45
N TYR A 2 57.32 -16.34 21.41
CA TYR A 2 58.63 -15.69 21.18
C TYR A 2 58.94 -15.58 19.67
N ILE A 3 58.64 -14.42 19.06
CA ILE A 3 59.61 -13.33 18.70
C ILE A 3 60.15 -13.58 17.26
N ARG A 4 60.18 -12.68 16.26
CA ARG A 4 60.41 -11.22 16.08
C ARG A 4 59.84 -10.84 14.67
N SER A 5 59.13 -9.71 14.42
CA SER A 5 59.60 -8.31 14.26
C SER A 5 60.57 -8.10 13.08
N LEU A 6 60.67 -7.00 12.31
CA LEU A 6 60.06 -5.66 12.20
C LEU A 6 60.71 -5.03 10.94
N VAL A 7 59.99 -4.25 10.13
CA VAL A 7 60.51 -3.08 9.35
C VAL A 7 59.32 -2.10 9.19
N LEU A 8 59.13 -1.11 10.09
CA LEU A 8 59.51 0.33 10.00
C LEU A 8 59.01 1.00 8.70
N LEU A 9 58.04 1.93 8.63
CA LEU A 9 57.66 3.15 9.37
C LEU A 9 58.70 4.29 9.38
N LYS A 10 58.44 5.35 8.59
CA LYS A 10 58.77 6.81 8.71
C LYS A 10 58.44 7.48 7.35
N LEU A 11 57.69 8.57 7.19
CA LEU A 11 57.70 9.92 7.79
C LEU A 11 56.27 10.56 7.75
N PHE A 12 55.76 11.12 8.86
CA PHE A 12 55.68 12.56 9.25
C PHE A 12 54.82 13.45 8.31
N VAL A 13 53.61 13.90 8.68
CA VAL A 13 53.16 14.96 9.63
C VAL A 13 53.47 16.40 9.17
N SER A 14 52.41 17.19 8.89
CA SER A 14 52.20 18.57 9.42
C SER A 14 50.80 19.09 9.00
N THR A 15 49.81 19.22 9.91
CA THR A 15 49.39 20.40 10.74
C THR A 15 48.69 21.56 10.01
N ALA A 16 47.42 21.80 10.36
CA ALA A 16 46.72 23.10 10.60
C ALA A 16 45.20 22.85 10.55
N ALA A 17 44.45 22.71 11.65
CA ALA A 17 44.05 23.71 12.65
C ALA A 17 43.33 24.94 12.04
N PHE A 18 41.98 24.91 12.03
CA PHE A 18 41.16 26.12 12.12
C PHE A 18 39.98 25.86 13.05
N PHE A 19 39.89 26.73 14.06
CA PHE A 19 38.92 26.81 15.15
C PHE A 19 37.87 27.88 14.80
N VAL A 20 36.81 27.97 15.63
CA VAL A 20 35.79 29.05 15.73
C VAL A 20 34.62 28.88 14.74
N SER A 21 33.33 28.90 15.11
CA SER A 21 32.58 29.35 16.30
C SER A 21 31.20 28.66 16.38
N HIS A 22 30.75 28.40 17.61
CA HIS A 22 29.33 28.22 17.96
C HIS A 22 28.53 29.51 17.75
N PRO A 23 27.19 29.42 17.58
CA PRO A 23 26.30 30.38 18.20
C PRO A 23 25.33 29.70 19.17
N THR A 24 25.57 30.00 20.44
CA THR A 24 24.63 30.47 21.46
C THR A 24 23.13 30.31 21.19
N LYS A 25 22.51 29.54 22.09
CA LYS A 25 21.11 29.67 22.51
C LYS A 25 20.83 31.11 22.97
N ILE A 26 19.84 31.76 22.39
CA ILE A 26 19.14 32.88 23.02
C ILE A 26 17.67 32.48 23.19
N ARG A 27 17.29 32.45 24.47
CA ARG A 27 15.93 32.47 25.02
C ARG A 27 15.23 33.74 24.52
N ASN A 28 14.01 33.60 24.02
CA ASN A 28 12.97 34.60 24.24
C ASN A 28 11.74 33.88 24.82
N GLN A 29 11.54 34.09 26.12
CA GLN A 29 10.23 33.99 26.75
C GLN A 29 9.52 35.32 26.46
N CYS A 30 8.36 35.27 25.81
CA CYS A 30 7.26 36.13 26.18
C CYS A 30 5.98 35.31 26.09
N ILE A 31 5.31 35.20 27.23
CA ILE A 31 4.07 34.50 27.46
C ILE A 31 2.95 35.44 27.02
N LEU A 32 2.03 34.96 26.17
CA LEU A 32 0.63 35.34 26.29
C LEU A 32 -0.19 34.06 26.35
N SER A 33 -0.75 33.87 27.53
CA SER A 33 -1.85 32.97 27.85
C SER A 33 -3.00 33.16 26.86
N SER A 34 -3.36 32.10 26.14
CA SER A 34 -4.74 31.92 25.68
C SER A 34 -5.20 30.52 26.09
N THR A 35 -6.18 30.56 26.96
CA THR A 35 -6.93 29.46 27.56
C THR A 35 -7.71 28.68 26.50
N SER A 36 -7.50 27.37 26.44
CA SER A 36 -8.56 26.34 26.38
C SER A 36 -9.84 26.69 25.57
N THR A 37 -9.77 26.76 24.24
CA THR A 37 -10.98 26.72 23.36
C THR A 37 -10.73 26.17 21.94
N ALA A 38 -9.54 25.66 21.60
CA ALA A 38 -9.20 25.25 20.23
C ALA A 38 -9.53 23.78 19.88
N GLN A 39 -10.39 23.10 20.63
CA GLN A 39 -10.70 21.67 20.44
C GLN A 39 -12.06 21.37 19.77
N ASN A 40 -12.87 22.38 19.42
CA ASN A 40 -14.26 22.16 19.00
C ASN A 40 -14.58 22.35 17.50
N ASP A 41 -13.61 22.70 16.65
CA ASP A 41 -13.90 23.00 15.23
C ASP A 41 -13.76 21.78 14.28
N GLN A 42 -13.52 20.58 14.80
CA GLN A 42 -13.17 19.44 13.95
C GLN A 42 -14.32 18.99 13.04
N PHE A 43 -15.58 19.09 13.49
CA PHE A 43 -16.75 18.65 12.72
C PHE A 43 -17.72 19.76 12.34
N GLN A 44 -17.35 21.03 12.46
CA GLN A 44 -18.27 22.16 12.34
C GLN A 44 -19.10 22.15 11.04
N GLU A 45 -18.47 21.93 9.88
CA GLU A 45 -19.18 21.85 8.59
C GLU A 45 -20.14 20.64 8.50
N PHE A 46 -19.75 19.50 9.08
CA PHE A 46 -20.57 18.30 9.08
C PHE A 46 -21.74 18.41 10.07
N GLU A 47 -21.52 19.02 11.24
CA GLU A 47 -22.58 19.36 12.18
C GLU A 47 -23.57 20.35 11.56
N SER A 48 -23.10 21.40 10.89
CA SER A 48 -23.96 22.32 10.14
C SER A 48 -24.81 21.57 9.12
N THR A 49 -24.18 20.68 8.35
CA THR A 49 -24.87 19.85 7.35
C THR A 49 -25.96 18.98 7.97
N ILE A 50 -25.69 18.36 9.12
CA ILE A 50 -26.65 17.52 9.85
C ILE A 50 -27.78 18.37 10.45
N ASN A 51 -27.46 19.56 10.96
CA ASN A 51 -28.44 20.49 11.51
C ASN A 51 -29.42 20.98 10.44
N ASP A 52 -28.96 21.13 9.20
CA ASP A 52 -29.76 21.45 8.02
C ASP A 52 -30.59 20.26 7.49
N MET A 53 -30.46 19.07 8.09
CA MET A 53 -31.36 17.95 7.82
C MET A 53 -32.59 18.04 8.71
N ASN A 54 -33.77 17.84 8.11
CA ASN A 54 -35.04 17.74 8.84
C ASN A 54 -35.15 16.39 9.57
N LEU A 55 -34.28 16.18 10.57
CA LEU A 55 -34.19 14.98 11.40
C LEU A 55 -34.41 15.35 12.88
N PRO A 56 -34.98 14.46 13.70
CA PRO A 56 -35.00 14.63 15.15
C PRO A 56 -33.58 14.72 15.73
N ASP A 57 -33.38 15.51 16.78
CA ASP A 57 -32.05 15.75 17.37
C ASP A 57 -31.38 14.47 17.87
N GLU A 58 -32.16 13.50 18.37
CA GLU A 58 -31.66 12.17 18.73
C GLU A 58 -30.97 11.46 17.55
N LYS A 59 -31.52 11.60 16.34
CA LYS A 59 -30.94 11.02 15.12
C LYS A 59 -29.71 11.78 14.65
N LYS A 60 -29.67 13.10 14.85
CA LYS A 60 -28.49 13.92 14.56
C LYS A 60 -27.32 13.50 15.46
N GLN A 61 -27.56 13.36 16.76
CA GLN A 61 -26.58 12.89 17.74
C GLN A 61 -26.12 11.46 17.45
N GLU A 62 -27.04 10.58 17.04
CA GLU A 62 -26.71 9.20 16.64
C GLU A 62 -25.76 9.16 15.43
N ILE A 63 -25.97 10.03 14.43
CA ILE A 63 -25.09 10.13 13.25
C ILE A 63 -23.70 10.64 13.65
N MET A 64 -23.62 11.66 14.51
CA MET A 64 -22.34 12.19 15.01
C MET A 64 -21.55 11.13 15.77
N LYS A 65 -22.22 10.41 16.68
CA LYS A 65 -21.63 9.31 17.42
C LYS A 65 -21.14 8.19 16.51
N ASP A 66 -21.94 7.78 15.53
CA ASP A 66 -21.54 6.76 14.56
C ASP A 66 -20.27 7.21 13.79
N VAL A 67 -20.15 8.51 13.45
CA VAL A 67 -18.96 9.08 12.80
C VAL A 67 -17.70 9.02 13.67
N GLU A 68 -17.82 9.37 14.94
CA GLU A 68 -16.73 9.27 15.91
C GLU A 68 -16.31 7.82 16.14
N GLU A 69 -17.26 6.90 16.30
CA GLU A 69 -17.00 5.47 16.49
C GLU A 69 -16.34 4.81 15.27
N MET A 70 -16.63 5.31 14.06
CA MET A 70 -15.94 4.92 12.83
C MET A 70 -14.48 5.42 12.78
N GLY A 71 -14.10 6.35 13.66
CA GLY A 71 -12.74 6.86 13.81
C GLY A 71 -12.40 8.01 12.87
N PHE A 72 -13.40 8.72 12.33
CA PHE A 72 -13.16 9.98 11.63
C PHE A 72 -12.86 11.08 12.64
N THR A 73 -12.06 12.06 12.22
CA THR A 73 -11.56 13.13 13.11
C THR A 73 -11.83 14.53 12.60
N SER A 74 -12.38 14.70 11.39
CA SER A 74 -12.81 16.01 10.91
C SER A 74 -13.81 15.96 9.74
N SER A 75 -14.50 17.08 9.49
CA SER A 75 -15.35 17.30 8.30
C SER A 75 -14.57 17.12 7.00
N SER A 76 -13.31 17.58 6.95
CA SER A 76 -12.44 17.40 5.78
C SER A 76 -12.12 15.93 5.50
N GLU A 77 -11.91 15.13 6.54
CA GLU A 77 -11.69 13.69 6.40
C GLU A 77 -12.94 12.99 5.87
N LEU A 78 -14.10 13.35 6.41
CA LEU A 78 -15.40 12.83 5.95
C LEU A 78 -15.66 13.19 4.49
N TYR A 79 -15.41 14.45 4.10
CA TYR A 79 -15.55 14.91 2.73
C TYR A 79 -14.64 14.14 1.77
N LEU A 80 -13.35 14.00 2.08
CA LEU A 80 -12.42 13.25 1.22
C LEU A 80 -12.84 11.78 1.10
N PHE A 81 -13.34 11.20 2.20
CA PHE A 81 -13.85 9.84 2.20
C PHE A 81 -15.12 9.69 1.36
N SER A 82 -16.06 10.63 1.41
CA SER A 82 -17.35 10.54 0.73
C SER A 82 -17.33 11.04 -0.72
N LYS A 83 -16.42 11.96 -1.06
CA LYS A 83 -16.33 12.59 -2.39
C LYS A 83 -16.19 11.59 -3.53
N ASP A 84 -15.39 10.54 -3.37
CA ASP A 84 -15.18 9.52 -4.40
C ASP A 84 -16.45 8.71 -4.74
N PHE A 85 -17.52 8.91 -3.98
CA PHE A 85 -18.80 8.22 -4.12
C PHE A 85 -19.95 9.14 -4.53
N SER A 86 -19.71 10.42 -4.85
CA SER A 86 -20.75 11.37 -5.25
C SER A 86 -21.59 10.88 -6.43
N ASP A 87 -20.95 10.26 -7.42
CA ASP A 87 -21.62 9.69 -8.60
C ASP A 87 -22.30 8.33 -8.34
N ARG A 88 -22.03 7.68 -7.20
CA ARG A 88 -22.51 6.34 -6.84
C ARG A 88 -22.79 6.20 -5.33
N PRO A 89 -23.75 6.98 -4.79
CA PRO A 89 -23.97 7.03 -3.34
C PRO A 89 -24.39 5.68 -2.74
N GLU A 90 -25.03 4.79 -3.50
CA GLU A 90 -25.39 3.44 -3.08
C GLU A 90 -24.17 2.56 -2.73
N VAL A 91 -23.02 2.83 -3.35
CA VAL A 91 -21.74 2.17 -3.01
C VAL A 91 -21.26 2.63 -1.64
N LEU A 92 -21.38 3.92 -1.32
CA LEU A 92 -21.05 4.46 -0.01
C LEU A 92 -21.92 3.82 1.08
N GLY A 93 -23.23 3.71 0.87
CA GLY A 93 -24.11 3.00 1.80
C GLY A 93 -23.70 1.54 2.03
N SER A 94 -23.39 0.83 0.95
CA SER A 94 -22.90 -0.56 1.04
C SER A 94 -21.58 -0.66 1.83
N LEU A 95 -20.68 0.31 1.66
CA LEU A 95 -19.40 0.39 2.36
C LEU A 95 -19.62 0.68 3.85
N LEU A 96 -20.45 1.66 4.19
CA LEU A 96 -20.86 1.97 5.57
C LEU A 96 -21.42 0.73 6.30
N LYS A 97 -22.24 -0.06 5.60
CA LYS A 97 -22.76 -1.32 6.16
C LYS A 97 -21.68 -2.38 6.34
N ASN A 98 -20.92 -2.66 5.28
CA ASN A 98 -20.04 -3.83 5.24
C ASN A 98 -18.72 -3.61 5.98
N ASP A 99 -18.18 -2.39 5.94
CA ASP A 99 -16.86 -2.07 6.47
C ASP A 99 -16.91 -1.40 7.85
N PHE A 100 -18.04 -0.77 8.22
CA PHE A 100 -18.23 -0.13 9.53
C PHE A 100 -19.35 -0.77 10.36
N GLY A 101 -20.00 -1.82 9.85
CA GLY A 101 -20.97 -2.60 10.62
C GLY A 101 -22.30 -1.89 10.88
N LEU A 102 -22.56 -0.77 10.21
CA LEU A 102 -23.81 -0.03 10.39
C LEU A 102 -24.99 -0.84 9.85
N ASN A 103 -26.11 -0.82 10.59
CA ASN A 103 -27.35 -1.41 10.09
C ASN A 103 -27.85 -0.65 8.85
N PRO A 104 -28.72 -1.24 8.01
CA PRO A 104 -29.16 -0.62 6.77
C PRO A 104 -29.77 0.77 6.93
N LEU A 105 -30.48 1.04 8.04
CA LEU A 105 -31.12 2.33 8.30
C LEU A 105 -30.08 3.40 8.65
N LYS A 106 -29.18 3.12 9.60
CA LYS A 106 -28.05 3.99 9.98
C LYS A 106 -27.15 4.29 8.78
N SER A 107 -26.79 3.25 8.03
CA SER A 107 -25.99 3.37 6.81
C SER A 107 -26.64 4.33 5.79
N ASN A 108 -27.96 4.23 5.59
CA ASN A 108 -28.67 5.09 4.65
C ASN A 108 -28.76 6.55 5.14
N LEU A 109 -29.01 6.75 6.44
CA LEU A 109 -29.06 8.08 7.06
C LEU A 109 -27.71 8.79 6.98
N LEU A 110 -26.65 8.12 7.41
CA LEU A 110 -25.29 8.66 7.37
C LEU A 110 -24.82 8.89 5.93
N ARG A 111 -25.14 8.00 4.99
CA ARG A 111 -24.90 8.23 3.56
C ARG A 111 -25.54 9.54 3.10
N GLY A 112 -26.79 9.81 3.49
CA GLY A 112 -27.47 11.06 3.16
C GLY A 112 -26.75 12.29 3.72
N ALA A 113 -26.34 12.25 4.99
CA ALA A 113 -25.57 13.33 5.62
C ALA A 113 -24.23 13.58 4.91
N LEU A 114 -23.51 12.52 4.56
CA LEU A 114 -22.22 12.62 3.86
C LEU A 114 -22.34 13.18 2.44
N MET A 115 -23.43 12.89 1.72
CA MET A 115 -23.65 13.46 0.38
C MET A 115 -23.98 14.95 0.45
N LYS A 116 -24.78 15.37 1.44
CA LYS A 116 -25.01 16.80 1.67
C LYS A 116 -23.72 17.55 2.03
N LEU A 117 -22.82 16.93 2.80
CA LEU A 117 -21.52 17.52 3.12
C LEU A 117 -20.69 17.74 1.85
N VAL A 118 -20.68 16.75 0.94
CA VAL A 118 -20.00 16.88 -0.36
C VAL A 118 -20.59 18.02 -1.17
N GLU A 119 -21.92 18.12 -1.24
CA GLU A 119 -22.60 19.22 -1.95
C GLU A 119 -22.25 20.59 -1.37
N ALA A 120 -22.30 20.76 -0.04
CA ALA A 120 -21.98 22.02 0.63
C ALA A 120 -20.54 22.46 0.35
N MET A 121 -19.57 21.57 0.57
CA MET A 121 -18.15 21.87 0.38
C MET A 121 -17.75 22.06 -1.10
N GLU A 122 -18.51 21.51 -2.06
CA GLU A 122 -18.31 21.79 -3.48
C GLU A 122 -18.96 23.10 -3.93
N GLN A 123 -20.05 23.55 -3.30
CA GLN A 123 -20.65 24.86 -3.57
C GLN A 123 -19.72 25.98 -3.12
N ASP A 124 -19.11 25.88 -1.94
CA ASP A 124 -18.17 26.89 -1.43
C ASP A 124 -16.96 27.05 -2.36
N LYS A 125 -16.39 25.95 -2.84
CA LYS A 125 -15.28 25.99 -3.82
C LYS A 125 -15.66 26.67 -5.14
N ARG A 126 -16.90 26.48 -5.61
CA ARG A 126 -17.39 27.16 -6.82
C ARG A 126 -17.60 28.65 -6.61
N LEU A 127 -17.85 29.10 -5.39
CA LEU A 127 -17.95 30.51 -5.06
C LEU A 127 -16.57 31.17 -4.97
N GLU A 128 -15.57 30.46 -4.47
CA GLU A 128 -14.17 30.90 -4.47
C GLU A 128 -13.58 31.00 -5.89
N ASP A 129 -13.98 30.12 -6.81
CA ASP A 129 -13.48 30.07 -8.19
C ASP A 129 -14.19 31.08 -9.15
N LYS A 130 -15.16 31.88 -8.69
CA LYS A 130 -15.77 32.91 -9.53
C LYS A 130 -14.81 34.09 -9.71
N PRO A 131 -14.43 34.47 -10.95
CA PRO A 131 -13.60 35.65 -11.18
C PRO A 131 -14.37 36.88 -10.70
N ILE A 132 -13.78 37.62 -9.76
CA ILE A 132 -14.30 38.90 -9.29
C ILE A 132 -14.43 39.82 -10.52
N ALA A 133 -15.66 40.04 -10.96
CA ALA A 133 -15.95 41.04 -11.99
C ALA A 133 -15.55 42.40 -11.42
N LYS A 134 -14.55 43.04 -12.03
CA LYS A 134 -14.19 44.44 -11.79
C LYS A 134 -15.36 45.31 -12.26
N GLU A 135 -16.32 45.53 -11.39
CA GLU A 135 -17.33 46.57 -11.58
C GLU A 135 -16.78 47.91 -11.07
N LYS A 136 -16.89 48.89 -11.96
CA LYS A 136 -16.44 50.27 -11.81
C LYS A 136 -17.18 50.94 -10.65
N CYS A 137 -16.44 51.47 -9.69
CA CYS A 137 -16.89 52.62 -8.90
C CYS A 137 -15.73 53.60 -8.77
N SER A 138 -15.73 54.59 -9.66
CA SER A 138 -15.01 55.85 -9.52
C SER A 138 -15.96 56.90 -8.95
N ASN A 139 -15.46 57.62 -7.94
CA ASN A 139 -15.88 58.94 -7.44
C ASN A 139 -17.04 59.01 -6.44
N LEU A 140 -16.69 59.25 -5.18
CA LEU A 140 -17.15 60.41 -4.39
C LEU A 140 -16.22 60.65 -3.17
N TYR A 141 -15.58 61.83 -3.16
CA TYR A 141 -15.04 62.60 -2.01
C TYR A 141 -16.06 62.61 -0.83
N ASN A 142 -15.80 62.79 0.47
CA ASN A 142 -14.76 63.35 1.36
C ASN A 142 -15.01 62.71 2.76
N GLY A 143 -14.04 62.46 3.64
CA GLY A 143 -13.52 63.42 4.61
C GLY A 143 -13.74 62.92 6.05
N GLU A 144 -12.81 63.25 6.96
CA GLU A 144 -12.85 63.05 8.43
C GLU A 144 -12.59 61.62 8.98
N LEU A 145 -11.43 61.41 9.61
CA LEU A 145 -11.30 61.51 11.08
C LEU A 145 -9.85 61.28 11.52
N ASP A 146 -9.11 62.37 11.71
CA ASP A 146 -8.06 62.45 12.72
C ASP A 146 -8.76 62.55 14.09
N ASN A 147 -8.53 61.58 14.98
CA ASN A 147 -8.41 61.79 16.44
C ASN A 147 -8.40 60.45 17.20
N ALA A 148 -7.53 60.42 18.22
CA ALA A 148 -7.50 59.51 19.38
C ALA A 148 -6.31 58.54 19.42
N LEU A 149 -5.10 59.11 19.31
CA LEU A 149 -3.88 58.56 19.89
C LEU A 149 -3.43 59.47 21.04
N GLU A 150 -4.24 59.62 22.07
CA GLU A 150 -3.85 60.24 23.33
C GLU A 150 -4.86 59.81 24.41
N THR A 151 -4.36 59.40 25.57
CA THR A 151 -5.11 58.94 26.77
C THR A 151 -5.11 57.42 27.00
N ALA A 152 -3.94 56.84 27.30
CA ALA A 152 -3.85 55.66 28.16
C ALA A 152 -2.49 55.57 28.87
N MET A 153 -2.20 56.59 29.69
CA MET A 153 -1.26 56.48 30.81
C MET A 153 -1.95 57.05 32.05
N ARG A 154 -1.79 56.36 33.19
CA ARG A 154 -2.10 56.72 34.60
C ARG A 154 -3.41 56.17 35.18
N ILE A 155 -3.33 55.13 36.03
CA ILE A 155 -3.34 55.22 37.51
C ILE A 155 -3.52 53.83 38.16
N ASN A 156 -2.70 53.59 39.19
CA ASN A 156 -2.74 52.50 40.17
C ASN A 156 -3.95 52.61 41.12
N GLY A 157 -4.37 51.51 41.73
CA GLY A 157 -5.00 51.58 43.06
C GLY A 157 -5.85 50.38 43.49
N ASP A 158 -5.36 49.70 44.53
CA ASP A 158 -6.12 49.07 45.62
C ASP A 158 -6.74 47.66 45.48
N GLY A 159 -5.90 46.66 45.80
CA GLY A 159 -5.95 45.86 47.04
C GLY A 159 -7.27 45.27 47.57
N LYS A 160 -7.29 43.93 47.77
CA LYS A 160 -7.46 43.29 49.10
C LYS A 160 -7.31 41.76 49.06
N ALA A 161 -6.89 41.23 50.21
CA ALA A 161 -6.38 39.88 50.47
C ALA A 161 -7.44 38.87 50.96
N SER A 162 -7.12 37.58 50.88
CA SER A 162 -7.30 36.53 51.92
C SER A 162 -6.80 35.18 51.37
N ASN A 163 -5.72 34.62 51.93
CA ASN A 163 -5.64 33.59 52.98
C ASN A 163 -6.23 32.22 52.55
N GLU A 164 -5.34 31.27 52.23
CA GLU A 164 -4.86 30.18 53.12
C GLU A 164 -5.87 29.03 53.26
N ASN A 165 -5.54 27.85 52.71
CA ASN A 165 -5.31 26.66 53.53
C ASN A 165 -4.96 25.43 52.68
N ILE A 166 -3.82 24.84 53.04
CA ILE A 166 -3.47 23.44 52.81
C ILE A 166 -4.04 22.65 53.99
N PRO A 167 -4.53 21.42 53.80
CA PRO A 167 -3.99 20.37 54.64
C PRO A 167 -3.56 19.14 53.85
N ASN A 168 -2.63 18.47 54.50
CA ASN A 168 -1.87 17.32 54.11
C ASN A 168 -2.49 16.05 54.75
N ILE A 169 -1.98 14.89 54.32
CA ILE A 169 -2.00 13.57 55.00
C ILE A 169 -3.23 12.68 54.83
N GLY A 170 -2.97 11.42 54.46
CA GLY A 170 -3.65 10.29 55.10
C GLY A 170 -4.01 9.13 54.20
N GLN A 171 -3.15 8.10 54.21
CA GLN A 171 -3.47 6.74 53.77
C GLN A 171 -4.69 6.18 54.53
N ASN A 172 -5.51 5.38 53.86
CA ASN A 172 -6.14 4.22 54.49
C ASN A 172 -6.45 3.15 53.43
N ASP A 173 -5.96 1.94 53.74
CA ASP A 173 -6.21 0.68 53.08
C ASP A 173 -7.61 0.13 53.40
N ASN A 174 -8.00 -0.87 52.59
CA ASN A 174 -9.17 -1.74 52.66
C ASN A 174 -10.42 -1.22 51.92
N ASP A 175 -10.60 -1.68 50.68
CA ASP A 175 -11.58 -2.76 50.54
C ASP A 175 -11.33 -3.67 49.34
N ILE A 176 -11.58 -4.93 49.64
CA ILE A 176 -11.33 -6.15 48.89
C ILE A 176 -12.50 -6.40 47.93
N ASP A 177 -12.18 -7.02 46.78
CA ASP A 177 -13.11 -7.79 45.94
C ASP A 177 -14.01 -7.03 44.95
N GLN A 178 -13.48 -6.74 43.74
CA GLN A 178 -14.27 -6.78 42.48
C GLN A 178 -13.50 -6.58 41.15
N SER A 179 -12.17 -6.49 41.12
CA SER A 179 -11.42 -6.29 39.87
C SER A 179 -10.90 -7.60 39.24
N LYS A 180 -11.80 -8.56 38.99
CA LYS A 180 -11.49 -9.75 38.18
C LYS A 180 -12.64 -10.10 37.23
N LYS A 181 -13.04 -9.16 36.37
CA LYS A 181 -13.83 -9.46 35.16
C LYS A 181 -13.38 -8.59 33.98
N LEU A 182 -12.73 -9.27 33.03
CA LEU A 182 -12.77 -9.05 31.58
C LEU A 182 -12.31 -7.67 31.06
N SER A 183 -10.99 -7.45 31.04
CA SER A 183 -10.40 -6.70 29.92
C SER A 183 -10.34 -7.64 28.70
N GLU A 184 -11.45 -7.76 27.97
CA GLU A 184 -11.36 -8.25 26.60
C GLU A 184 -10.46 -7.28 25.84
N ASN A 185 -9.23 -7.71 25.55
CA ASN A 185 -8.34 -7.06 24.60
C ASN A 185 -9.10 -6.96 23.26
N LYS A 186 -9.81 -5.85 23.05
CA LYS A 186 -10.49 -5.56 21.78
C LYS A 186 -9.42 -5.61 20.70
N LYS A 187 -9.51 -6.63 19.83
CA LYS A 187 -8.64 -6.75 18.66
C LYS A 187 -8.67 -5.40 17.92
N PRO A 188 -7.51 -4.86 17.49
CA PRO A 188 -7.48 -3.60 16.77
C PRO A 188 -8.42 -3.66 15.55
N LEU A 189 -8.96 -2.53 15.11
CA LEU A 189 -9.79 -2.48 13.92
C LEU A 189 -8.95 -2.89 12.69
N PHE A 190 -9.52 -3.67 11.75
CA PHE A 190 -8.79 -4.13 10.56
C PHE A 190 -8.06 -2.99 9.84
N LYS A 191 -8.65 -1.79 9.79
CA LYS A 191 -8.10 -0.57 9.17
C LYS A 191 -6.90 0.02 9.94
N SER A 192 -6.85 -0.09 11.27
CA SER A 192 -5.75 0.45 12.07
C SER A 192 -4.46 -0.35 11.92
N VAL A 193 -4.55 -1.63 11.54
CA VAL A 193 -3.39 -2.51 11.29
C VAL A 193 -2.81 -2.36 9.87
N VAL A 194 -3.55 -1.75 8.94
CA VAL A 194 -3.16 -1.70 7.51
C VAL A 194 -2.17 -0.61 7.18
N VAL A 195 -2.34 0.55 7.81
CA VAL A 195 -1.70 1.76 7.33
C VAL A 195 -0.47 2.00 8.17
N ASN A 196 0.70 1.78 7.55
CA ASN A 196 1.98 2.21 8.11
C ASN A 196 1.80 3.67 8.58
N ASN A 197 2.09 3.96 9.85
CA ASN A 197 1.95 5.30 10.40
C ASN A 197 2.73 6.33 9.56
N LYS A 198 3.84 5.91 8.96
CA LYS A 198 4.63 6.70 8.00
C LYS A 198 3.87 7.02 6.70
N ALA A 199 3.03 6.10 6.21
CA ALA A 199 2.17 6.34 5.05
C ALA A 199 1.00 7.26 5.39
N LYS A 200 0.39 7.12 6.59
CA LYS A 200 -0.61 8.05 7.13
C LYS A 200 -0.05 9.47 7.27
N GLN A 201 1.12 9.60 7.90
CA GLN A 201 1.83 10.87 8.08
C GLN A 201 2.23 11.53 6.75
N ARG A 202 2.52 10.73 5.71
CA ARG A 202 2.71 11.27 4.36
C ARG A 202 1.43 11.93 3.87
N HIS A 203 0.29 11.24 3.92
CA HIS A 203 -0.97 11.82 3.44
C HIS A 203 -1.44 13.06 4.23
N SER A 204 -1.10 13.19 5.52
CA SER A 204 -1.47 14.36 6.34
C SER A 204 -0.58 15.59 6.11
N ASN A 205 0.68 15.41 5.71
CA ASN A 205 1.62 16.51 5.55
C ASN A 205 1.55 17.08 4.11
N ALA A 206 0.73 18.12 3.95
CA ALA A 206 0.56 18.98 2.78
C ALA A 206 0.01 18.32 1.50
N ILE A 207 -1.21 18.74 1.14
CA ILE A 207 -1.92 18.44 -0.12
C ILE A 207 -1.06 18.81 -1.35
N ASP A 208 -0.25 19.86 -1.26
CA ASP A 208 0.60 20.34 -2.37
C ASP A 208 1.87 19.51 -2.59
N GLN A 209 2.46 18.91 -1.55
CA GLN A 209 3.71 18.14 -1.69
C GLN A 209 3.53 16.76 -2.36
N HIS A 210 2.28 16.34 -2.53
CA HIS A 210 1.93 15.03 -3.10
C HIS A 210 1.57 15.10 -4.58
N ASN A 211 1.28 16.29 -5.10
CA ASN A 211 0.85 16.49 -6.49
C ASN A 211 1.99 17.05 -7.35
N TYR A 212 3.06 16.25 -7.48
CA TYR A 212 4.23 16.58 -8.31
C TYR A 212 4.22 15.84 -9.65
N GLY A 213 3.15 15.10 -9.98
CA GLY A 213 3.02 14.44 -11.27
C GLY A 213 2.31 15.32 -12.30
N LEU A 214 2.32 14.88 -13.55
CA LEU A 214 1.40 15.45 -14.54
C LEU A 214 -0.06 15.30 -14.06
N PRO A 215 -0.92 16.31 -14.29
CA PRO A 215 -2.30 16.30 -13.81
C PRO A 215 -3.13 15.20 -14.50
N SER A 216 -4.26 14.79 -13.93
CA SER A 216 -5.11 13.74 -14.51
C SER A 216 -5.59 14.07 -15.93
N ASN A 217 -5.85 15.35 -16.20
CA ASN A 217 -6.24 15.89 -17.50
C ASN A 217 -5.03 16.28 -18.39
N TYR A 218 -3.80 15.83 -18.10
CA TYR A 218 -2.60 16.25 -18.84
C TYR A 218 -2.69 16.05 -20.35
N LYS A 219 -3.46 15.08 -20.86
CA LYS A 219 -3.65 14.91 -22.31
C LYS A 219 -4.28 16.14 -22.99
N LYS A 220 -5.11 16.88 -22.24
CA LYS A 220 -5.72 18.14 -22.72
C LYS A 220 -4.79 19.33 -22.52
N VAL A 221 -4.06 19.34 -21.41
CA VAL A 221 -3.20 20.47 -21.00
C VAL A 221 -1.86 20.47 -21.75
N TYR A 222 -1.33 19.28 -22.06
CA TYR A 222 -0.01 19.05 -22.66
C TYR A 222 -0.09 18.00 -23.79
N PRO A 223 -0.75 18.30 -24.93
CA PRO A 223 -0.96 17.33 -26.00
C PRO A 223 0.32 16.80 -26.65
N ASN A 224 1.37 17.61 -26.81
CA ASN A 224 2.66 17.17 -27.35
C ASN A 224 3.31 16.13 -26.44
N LEU A 225 3.37 16.42 -25.13
CA LEU A 225 3.93 15.49 -24.15
C LEU A 225 3.08 14.22 -24.02
N ALA A 226 1.76 14.33 -24.18
CA ALA A 226 0.87 13.18 -24.22
C ALA A 226 1.17 12.27 -25.41
N LYS A 227 1.41 12.85 -26.60
CA LYS A 227 1.84 12.10 -27.77
C LYS A 227 3.18 11.41 -27.54
N GLU A 228 4.19 12.12 -27.00
CA GLU A 228 5.49 11.51 -26.69
C GLU A 228 5.40 10.35 -25.68
N LEU A 229 4.48 10.44 -24.70
CA LEU A 229 4.24 9.36 -23.75
C LEU A 229 3.49 8.16 -24.37
N ASP A 230 2.60 8.41 -25.33
CA ASP A 230 1.95 7.34 -26.09
C ASP A 230 2.98 6.66 -27.02
N ASP A 231 3.85 7.40 -27.71
CA ASP A 231 4.98 6.86 -28.50
C ASP A 231 5.98 6.09 -27.62
N PHE A 232 6.24 6.56 -26.40
CA PHE A 232 7.08 5.86 -25.43
C PHE A 232 6.44 4.54 -24.97
N LEU A 233 5.12 4.50 -24.78
CA LEU A 233 4.40 3.27 -24.47
C LEU A 233 4.57 2.25 -25.61
N ASP A 234 4.37 2.69 -26.86
CA ASP A 234 4.49 1.83 -28.03
C ASP A 234 5.92 1.29 -28.19
N PHE A 235 6.94 2.13 -28.01
CA PHE A 235 8.34 1.70 -27.97
C PHE A 235 8.60 0.57 -26.97
N MET A 236 7.89 0.53 -25.84
CA MET A 236 8.08 -0.49 -24.82
C MET A 236 7.35 -1.81 -25.11
N ILE A 237 6.21 -1.78 -25.80
CA ILE A 237 5.32 -2.94 -25.93
C ILE A 237 5.27 -3.53 -27.33
N THR A 238 5.74 -2.81 -28.33
CA THR A 238 5.65 -3.21 -29.74
C THR A 238 7.01 -3.71 -30.23
N PRO A 239 7.09 -4.91 -30.83
CA PRO A 239 8.31 -5.37 -31.48
C PRO A 239 8.61 -4.52 -32.72
N SER A 240 9.89 -4.20 -32.95
CA SER A 240 10.35 -3.54 -34.17
C SER A 240 11.73 -4.07 -34.58
N ALA A 241 12.06 -3.95 -35.86
CA ALA A 241 13.36 -4.37 -36.40
C ALA A 241 14.54 -3.55 -35.86
N SER A 242 14.29 -2.36 -35.31
CA SER A 242 15.29 -1.46 -34.75
C SER A 242 15.40 -1.50 -33.23
N VAL A 243 14.61 -2.34 -32.53
CA VAL A 243 14.66 -2.38 -31.06
C VAL A 243 15.82 -3.24 -30.57
N GLN A 244 16.70 -2.62 -29.78
CA GLN A 244 17.79 -3.30 -29.08
C GLN A 244 17.34 -4.13 -27.86
N GLU A 245 16.05 -4.17 -27.52
CA GLU A 245 15.51 -4.89 -26.37
C GLU A 245 14.15 -5.50 -26.71
N SER A 246 13.87 -6.69 -26.19
CA SER A 246 12.55 -7.31 -26.38
C SER A 246 11.42 -6.48 -25.76
N PRO A 247 10.23 -6.49 -26.37
CA PRO A 247 9.05 -5.84 -25.79
C PRO A 247 8.75 -6.31 -24.37
N ILE A 248 8.33 -5.38 -23.52
CA ILE A 248 7.89 -5.67 -22.17
C ILE A 248 6.37 -5.76 -22.11
N ARG A 249 5.85 -6.47 -21.09
CA ARG A 249 4.39 -6.55 -20.87
C ARG A 249 3.82 -5.17 -20.60
N LYS A 250 2.61 -4.91 -21.15
CA LYS A 250 1.87 -3.66 -20.95
C LYS A 250 1.76 -3.25 -19.49
N THR A 251 1.57 -4.20 -18.57
CA THR A 251 1.51 -3.94 -17.12
C THR A 251 2.81 -3.33 -16.56
N THR A 252 3.96 -3.79 -17.02
CA THR A 252 5.27 -3.20 -16.66
C THR A 252 5.45 -1.84 -17.32
N ALA A 253 5.08 -1.71 -18.59
CA ALA A 253 5.16 -0.44 -19.32
C ALA A 253 4.30 0.65 -18.65
N THR A 254 3.09 0.34 -18.17
CA THR A 254 2.24 1.28 -17.43
C THR A 254 2.91 1.82 -16.16
N VAL A 255 3.69 1.00 -15.45
CA VAL A 255 4.47 1.46 -14.28
C VAL A 255 5.55 2.46 -14.72
N TYR A 256 6.24 2.21 -15.83
CA TYR A 256 7.27 3.12 -16.34
C TYR A 256 6.67 4.42 -16.90
N ILE A 257 5.49 4.36 -17.53
CA ILE A 257 4.71 5.55 -17.89
C ILE A 257 4.37 6.37 -16.64
N ARG A 258 3.95 5.73 -15.54
CA ARG A 258 3.71 6.44 -14.29
C ARG A 258 4.97 7.11 -13.76
N HIS A 259 6.13 6.45 -13.81
CA HIS A 259 7.41 7.05 -13.41
C HIS A 259 7.75 8.27 -14.28
N ALA A 260 7.58 8.18 -15.60
CA ALA A 260 7.78 9.29 -16.52
C ALA A 260 6.84 10.47 -16.19
N LYS A 261 5.54 10.21 -15.98
CA LYS A 261 4.56 11.25 -15.61
C LYS A 261 4.90 11.95 -14.30
N LEU A 262 5.40 11.21 -13.30
CA LEU A 262 5.82 11.78 -12.03
C LEU A 262 7.06 12.67 -12.20
N PHE A 263 8.05 12.21 -12.96
CA PHE A 263 9.25 12.99 -13.25
C PHE A 263 8.93 14.25 -14.06
N LEU A 264 8.14 14.13 -15.13
CA LEU A 264 7.80 15.22 -16.03
C LEU A 264 6.99 16.31 -15.32
N GLY A 265 6.00 15.92 -14.50
CA GLY A 265 5.25 16.88 -13.67
C GLY A 265 6.16 17.67 -12.74
N TRP A 266 7.07 16.97 -12.05
CA TRP A 266 7.99 17.60 -11.11
C TRP A 266 8.98 18.52 -11.81
N TYR A 267 9.51 18.08 -12.95
CA TYR A 267 10.47 18.87 -13.72
C TYR A 267 9.85 20.18 -14.18
N ARG A 268 8.62 20.14 -14.70
CA ARG A 268 7.86 21.33 -15.11
C ARG A 268 7.67 22.33 -13.97
N GLN A 269 7.28 21.85 -12.79
CA GLN A 269 7.15 22.69 -11.59
C GLN A 269 8.49 23.31 -11.20
N LYS A 270 9.59 22.53 -11.24
CA LYS A 270 10.93 23.00 -10.88
C LYS A 270 11.43 24.13 -11.78
N ILE A 271 11.17 24.06 -13.08
CA ILE A 271 11.59 25.10 -14.04
C ILE A 271 10.59 26.26 -14.15
N GLY A 272 9.54 26.28 -13.33
CA GLY A 272 8.57 27.38 -13.28
C GLY A 272 7.71 27.51 -14.55
N LEU A 273 7.51 26.44 -15.31
CA LEU A 273 6.64 26.50 -16.49
C LEU A 273 5.18 26.62 -16.06
N GLU A 274 4.50 27.65 -16.57
CA GLU A 274 3.07 27.86 -16.36
C GLU A 274 2.23 26.68 -16.86
N ASN A 275 1.09 26.46 -16.19
CA ASN A 275 0.12 25.45 -16.58
C ASN A 275 -0.42 25.74 -17.99
N GLY A 276 -0.43 24.72 -18.85
CA GLY A 276 -0.86 24.86 -20.26
C GLY A 276 0.26 25.18 -21.24
N ASN A 277 1.50 25.43 -20.79
CA ASN A 277 2.63 25.61 -21.70
C ASN A 277 3.11 24.26 -22.27
N ASP A 278 2.67 23.90 -23.48
CA ASP A 278 2.99 22.63 -24.13
C ASP A 278 4.29 22.64 -24.96
N SER A 279 5.21 23.58 -24.69
CA SER A 279 6.47 23.69 -25.42
C SER A 279 7.54 22.67 -24.99
N LEU A 280 7.47 22.18 -23.75
CA LEU A 280 8.47 21.27 -23.20
C LEU A 280 8.29 19.85 -23.73
N THR A 281 9.31 19.36 -24.44
CA THR A 281 9.41 17.98 -24.93
C THR A 281 10.46 17.20 -24.16
N ILE A 282 10.48 15.86 -24.32
CA ILE A 282 11.56 15.01 -23.78
C ILE A 282 12.92 15.40 -24.38
N ASN A 283 12.95 15.91 -25.61
CA ASN A 283 14.18 16.36 -26.27
C ASN A 283 14.79 17.58 -25.59
N ASP A 284 13.97 18.50 -25.10
CA ASP A 284 14.44 19.72 -24.41
C ASP A 284 15.06 19.39 -23.05
N ILE A 285 14.49 18.41 -22.34
CA ILE A 285 14.98 17.94 -21.04
C ILE A 285 16.32 17.21 -21.20
N PHE A 286 16.48 16.46 -22.30
CA PHE A 286 17.65 15.63 -22.59
C PHE A 286 18.22 16.00 -23.97
N PRO A 287 18.95 17.11 -24.08
CA PRO A 287 19.34 17.67 -25.38
C PRO A 287 20.42 16.86 -26.09
N ASN A 288 21.30 16.17 -25.35
CA ASN A 288 22.43 15.43 -25.93
C ASN A 288 22.77 14.17 -25.13
N LYS A 289 23.52 13.25 -25.74
CA LYS A 289 23.87 11.94 -25.15
C LYS A 289 24.84 11.99 -23.96
N GLU A 290 25.42 13.14 -23.64
CA GLU A 290 26.47 13.27 -22.62
C GLU A 290 25.95 12.95 -21.22
N ALA A 291 26.84 12.47 -20.35
CA ALA A 291 26.47 12.06 -18.99
C ALA A 291 25.82 13.20 -18.18
N ALA A 292 26.21 14.46 -18.44
CA ALA A 292 25.64 15.64 -17.80
C ALA A 292 24.13 15.81 -18.06
N SER A 293 23.61 15.30 -19.18
CA SER A 293 22.16 15.30 -19.47
C SER A 293 21.35 14.45 -18.49
N ALA A 294 21.98 13.65 -17.63
CA ALA A 294 21.30 12.89 -16.58
C ALA A 294 20.86 13.77 -15.40
N GLN A 295 21.41 14.98 -15.28
CA GLN A 295 21.24 15.84 -14.10
C GLN A 295 19.77 16.07 -13.70
N PRO A 296 18.82 16.32 -14.63
CA PRO A 296 17.40 16.45 -14.28
C PRO A 296 16.85 15.24 -13.49
N ILE A 297 17.21 14.03 -13.89
CA ILE A 297 16.76 12.80 -13.22
C ILE A 297 17.48 12.64 -11.87
N ILE A 298 18.77 12.96 -11.80
CA ILE A 298 19.53 12.93 -10.55
C ILE A 298 18.89 13.87 -9.53
N ASP A 299 18.59 15.09 -9.92
CA ASP A 299 17.94 16.08 -9.06
C ASP A 299 16.57 15.59 -8.60
N PHE A 300 15.78 14.97 -9.49
CA PHE A 300 14.49 14.39 -9.14
C PHE A 300 14.62 13.28 -8.09
N ILE A 301 15.59 12.37 -8.26
CA ILE A 301 15.83 11.29 -7.30
C ILE A 301 16.31 11.85 -5.95
N LEU A 302 17.18 12.86 -5.96
CA LEU A 302 17.61 13.54 -4.73
C LEU A 302 16.46 14.24 -4.02
N TRP A 303 15.56 14.88 -4.79
CA TRP A 303 14.33 15.46 -4.25
C TRP A 303 13.41 14.38 -3.65
N LEU A 304 13.18 13.26 -4.35
CA LEU A 304 12.39 12.15 -3.80
C LEU A 304 12.99 11.61 -2.49
N ARG A 305 14.30 11.50 -2.39
CA ARG A 305 14.97 11.07 -1.14
C ARG A 305 14.73 12.07 -0.02
N ARG A 306 14.99 13.37 -0.27
CA ARG A 306 14.96 14.42 0.76
C ARG A 306 13.54 14.78 1.19
N THR A 307 12.63 14.89 0.23
CA THR A 307 11.28 15.43 0.44
C THR A 307 10.23 14.34 0.60
N ARG A 308 10.39 13.20 -0.08
CA ARG A 308 9.39 12.11 -0.09
C ARG A 308 9.80 10.90 0.73
N ASP A 309 11.05 10.86 1.19
CA ASP A 309 11.63 9.80 2.01
C ASP A 309 11.31 8.40 1.43
N ILE A 310 11.60 8.25 0.14
CA ILE A 310 11.30 7.02 -0.61
C ILE A 310 12.20 5.86 -0.14
N SER A 311 11.71 4.63 -0.27
CA SER A 311 12.52 3.45 -0.02
C SER A 311 13.51 3.18 -1.15
N ASP A 312 14.60 2.48 -0.85
CA ASP A 312 15.61 2.08 -1.84
C ASP A 312 15.02 1.25 -2.99
N SER A 313 14.03 0.40 -2.68
CA SER A 313 13.26 -0.36 -3.68
C SER A 313 12.46 0.54 -4.60
N TYR A 314 11.81 1.58 -4.06
CA TYR A 314 11.07 2.55 -4.87
C TYR A 314 12.03 3.34 -5.77
N GLU A 315 13.17 3.76 -5.23
CA GLU A 315 14.21 4.45 -5.99
C GLU A 315 14.74 3.61 -7.15
N ALA A 316 15.11 2.34 -6.89
CA ALA A 316 15.58 1.44 -7.93
C ALA A 316 14.53 1.24 -9.03
N ASN A 317 13.25 1.08 -8.66
CA ASN A 317 12.16 0.97 -9.63
C ASN A 317 11.95 2.27 -10.44
N MET A 318 12.03 3.43 -9.80
CA MET A 318 11.95 4.75 -10.46
C MET A 318 13.06 4.90 -11.49
N LEU A 319 14.32 4.70 -11.08
CA LEU A 319 15.49 4.75 -11.95
C LEU A 319 15.39 3.78 -13.12
N ARG A 320 14.84 2.58 -12.92
CA ARG A 320 14.60 1.61 -14.00
C ARG A 320 13.63 2.14 -15.05
N GLY A 321 12.52 2.74 -14.62
CA GLY A 321 11.54 3.35 -15.53
C GLY A 321 12.10 4.57 -16.28
N LEU A 322 12.83 5.45 -15.58
CA LEU A 322 13.44 6.62 -16.18
C LEU A 322 14.63 6.26 -17.11
N THR A 323 15.34 5.17 -16.84
CA THR A 323 16.33 4.62 -17.78
C THR A 323 15.65 4.20 -19.10
N LYS A 324 14.45 3.62 -19.04
CA LYS A 324 13.67 3.28 -20.24
C LYS A 324 13.23 4.54 -21.00
N LEU A 325 12.90 5.62 -20.31
CA LEU A 325 12.59 6.91 -20.93
C LEU A 325 13.79 7.48 -21.71
N LEU A 326 15.01 7.42 -21.15
CA LEU A 326 16.21 7.83 -21.88
C LEU A 326 16.51 6.95 -23.10
N LYS A 327 16.31 5.64 -22.99
CA LYS A 327 16.47 4.74 -24.13
C LYS A 327 15.50 5.07 -25.25
N TYR A 328 14.25 5.40 -24.90
CA TYR A 328 13.29 5.92 -25.86
C TYR A 328 13.83 7.21 -26.50
N ARG A 329 14.25 8.20 -25.71
CA ARG A 329 14.81 9.47 -26.21
C ARG A 329 15.96 9.28 -27.22
N TYR A 330 16.85 8.33 -26.98
CA TYR A 330 18.03 8.08 -27.83
C TYR A 330 17.88 6.85 -28.76
N ARG A 331 16.66 6.35 -28.98
CA ARG A 331 16.39 5.13 -29.78
C ARG A 331 16.93 5.18 -31.20
N ASN A 332 16.98 6.37 -31.81
CA ASN A 332 17.48 6.58 -33.17
C ASN A 332 18.97 7.00 -33.21
N GLU A 333 19.59 7.24 -32.05
CA GLU A 333 20.98 7.72 -31.96
C GLU A 333 21.95 6.63 -31.49
N SER A 334 21.42 5.54 -30.90
CA SER A 334 22.24 4.42 -30.46
C SER A 334 22.56 3.48 -31.61
N THR A 335 23.83 3.13 -31.69
CA THR A 335 24.43 2.23 -32.68
C THR A 335 24.83 0.88 -32.09
N ALA A 336 24.63 0.69 -30.78
CA ALA A 336 24.97 -0.55 -30.10
C ALA A 336 24.16 -1.74 -30.64
N ASP A 337 24.83 -2.88 -30.82
CA ASP A 337 24.19 -4.12 -31.27
C ASP A 337 24.27 -5.23 -30.21
N PRO A 338 23.17 -5.46 -29.46
CA PRO A 338 23.10 -6.52 -28.46
C PRO A 338 23.28 -7.94 -29.00
N SER A 339 23.07 -8.16 -30.30
CA SER A 339 23.22 -9.46 -30.95
C SER A 339 24.68 -9.92 -30.95
N TYR A 340 25.62 -8.98 -30.94
CA TYR A 340 27.06 -9.24 -30.85
C TYR A 340 27.60 -9.12 -29.41
N GLY A 341 26.72 -9.18 -28.41
CA GLY A 341 27.09 -9.18 -26.98
C GLY A 341 27.31 -7.79 -26.38
N GLU A 342 27.09 -6.72 -27.14
CA GLU A 342 27.09 -5.37 -26.58
C GLU A 342 25.90 -5.17 -25.63
N LYS A 343 26.05 -4.26 -24.67
CA LYS A 343 24.90 -3.87 -23.84
C LYS A 343 24.05 -2.91 -24.66
N SER A 344 22.75 -3.20 -24.79
CA SER A 344 21.76 -2.28 -25.38
C SER A 344 21.95 -0.85 -24.87
N PHE A 345 22.01 0.16 -25.73
CA PHE A 345 22.30 1.57 -25.39
C PHE A 345 23.57 1.75 -24.54
N GLY A 346 24.57 0.88 -24.71
CA GLY A 346 25.85 0.93 -24.00
C GLY A 346 26.75 2.05 -24.50
N ASP A 347 26.53 2.49 -25.72
CA ASP A 347 27.20 3.59 -26.41
C ASP A 347 26.66 4.98 -26.02
N ILE A 348 25.51 5.06 -25.33
CA ILE A 348 24.91 6.33 -24.88
C ILE A 348 25.36 6.68 -23.44
N PRO A 349 26.23 7.70 -23.24
CA PRO A 349 26.77 8.04 -21.92
C PRO A 349 25.73 8.32 -20.84
N VAL A 350 24.67 9.07 -21.16
CA VAL A 350 23.60 9.39 -20.20
C VAL A 350 22.84 8.15 -19.70
N VAL A 351 22.65 7.14 -20.57
CA VAL A 351 22.05 5.85 -20.18
C VAL A 351 22.98 5.05 -19.27
N ARG A 352 24.31 5.10 -19.50
CA ARG A 352 25.30 4.46 -18.62
C ARG A 352 25.30 5.07 -17.23
N GLU A 353 25.18 6.40 -17.12
CA GLU A 353 25.16 7.09 -15.83
C GLU A 353 23.94 6.67 -14.99
N LEU A 354 22.75 6.65 -15.59
CA LEU A 354 21.55 6.16 -14.90
C LEU A 354 21.65 4.69 -14.48
N ARG A 355 22.29 3.84 -15.30
CA ARG A 355 22.54 2.43 -14.94
C ARG A 355 23.47 2.29 -13.75
N LYS A 356 24.45 3.18 -13.60
CA LYS A 356 25.33 3.22 -12.42
C LYS A 356 24.50 3.51 -11.16
N LEU A 357 23.69 4.57 -11.19
CA LEU A 357 22.79 4.92 -10.07
C LEU A 357 21.80 3.80 -9.74
N HIS A 358 21.20 3.17 -10.76
CA HIS A 358 20.29 2.04 -10.56
C HIS A 358 21.00 0.84 -9.91
N ARG A 359 22.25 0.53 -10.29
CA ARG A 359 23.03 -0.54 -9.64
C ARG A 359 23.30 -0.24 -8.17
N ASP A 360 23.68 0.99 -7.86
CA ASP A 360 23.92 1.42 -6.49
C ASP A 360 22.64 1.40 -5.65
N ALA A 361 21.50 1.83 -6.23
CA ALA A 361 20.19 1.70 -5.60
C ALA A 361 19.79 0.25 -5.35
N ASN A 362 20.02 -0.68 -6.29
CA ASN A 362 19.77 -2.10 -6.06
C ASN A 362 20.67 -2.68 -4.96
N ARG A 363 21.95 -2.29 -4.90
CA ARG A 363 22.85 -2.73 -3.83
C ARG A 363 22.35 -2.26 -2.46
N ARG A 364 21.91 -1.00 -2.34
CA ARG A 364 21.31 -0.50 -1.11
C ARG A 364 20.03 -1.25 -0.79
N GLN A 365 19.14 -1.45 -1.77
CA GLN A 365 17.90 -2.22 -1.63
C GLN A 365 18.15 -3.64 -1.07
N THR A 366 19.21 -4.33 -1.49
CA THR A 366 19.53 -5.68 -0.98
C THR A 366 19.95 -5.68 0.49
N LEU A 367 20.43 -4.54 1.00
CA LEU A 367 20.85 -4.34 2.38
C LEU A 367 19.78 -3.67 3.24
N SER A 368 18.77 -3.04 2.62
CA SER A 368 17.71 -2.33 3.35
C SER A 368 16.90 -3.31 4.20
N PRO A 369 16.50 -2.92 5.42
CA PRO A 369 15.52 -3.67 6.17
C PRO A 369 14.22 -3.77 5.36
N ARG A 370 13.51 -4.89 5.50
CA ARG A 370 12.27 -5.07 4.77
C ARG A 370 11.20 -4.09 5.24
N SER A 371 10.49 -3.49 4.29
CA SER A 371 9.53 -2.41 4.55
C SER A 371 8.21 -2.88 5.17
N SER A 372 7.99 -4.19 5.27
CA SER A 372 6.81 -4.76 5.93
C SER A 372 7.08 -4.96 7.42
N GLU A 373 6.17 -4.50 8.26
CA GLU A 373 6.05 -4.96 9.66
C GLU A 373 5.69 -6.45 9.61
N GLU A 374 6.70 -7.31 9.55
CA GLU A 374 6.51 -8.76 9.38
C GLU A 374 5.76 -9.34 10.58
N ASP A 375 6.07 -8.94 11.82
CA ASP A 375 5.40 -9.43 13.04
C ASP A 375 3.86 -9.27 13.02
N ARG A 376 3.35 -8.22 12.37
CA ARG A 376 1.90 -7.96 12.27
C ARG A 376 1.20 -8.71 11.13
N LYS A 377 1.97 -9.43 10.30
CA LYS A 377 1.49 -10.09 9.07
C LYS A 377 1.95 -11.54 8.97
N TRP A 378 2.98 -11.92 9.73
CA TRP A 378 3.64 -13.20 9.67
C TRP A 378 2.90 -14.22 10.53
N LEU A 379 2.60 -15.37 9.93
CA LEU A 379 2.01 -16.52 10.58
C LEU A 379 3.03 -17.64 10.51
N ASP A 380 3.19 -18.36 11.61
CA ASP A 380 3.85 -19.65 11.52
C ASP A 380 2.99 -20.59 10.68
N TRP A 381 3.61 -21.58 10.05
CA TRP A 381 2.88 -22.42 9.10
C TRP A 381 1.74 -23.18 9.77
N ASP A 382 1.94 -23.66 11.00
CA ASP A 382 0.89 -24.30 11.80
C ASP A 382 -0.25 -23.34 12.18
N GLU A 383 0.07 -22.07 12.47
CA GLU A 383 -0.95 -21.03 12.68
C GLU A 383 -1.79 -20.86 11.41
N TYR A 384 -1.15 -20.83 10.25
CA TYR A 384 -1.83 -20.71 8.96
C TYR A 384 -2.74 -21.92 8.66
N LEU A 385 -2.25 -23.15 8.86
CA LEU A 385 -3.06 -24.36 8.70
C LEU A 385 -4.26 -24.37 9.65
N ARG A 386 -4.09 -23.88 10.88
CA ARG A 386 -5.21 -23.70 11.82
C ARG A 386 -6.25 -22.71 11.29
N VAL A 387 -5.85 -21.62 10.63
CA VAL A 387 -6.81 -20.72 9.96
C VAL A 387 -7.60 -21.44 8.87
N VAL A 388 -6.95 -22.30 8.06
CA VAL A 388 -7.63 -23.09 7.04
C VAL A 388 -8.70 -23.99 7.67
N GLN A 389 -8.34 -24.69 8.75
CA GLN A 389 -9.24 -25.57 9.48
C GLN A 389 -10.44 -24.82 10.08
N LEU A 390 -10.21 -23.65 10.70
CA LEU A 390 -11.29 -22.82 11.24
C LEU A 390 -12.25 -22.32 10.15
N LEU A 391 -11.75 -22.02 8.95
CA LEU A 391 -12.61 -21.66 7.82
C LEU A 391 -13.44 -22.84 7.31
N LYS A 392 -12.89 -24.06 7.35
CA LYS A 392 -13.63 -25.28 7.02
C LYS A 392 -14.82 -25.45 7.98
N GLU A 393 -14.55 -25.37 9.28
CA GLU A 393 -15.56 -25.47 10.34
C GLU A 393 -16.63 -24.38 10.22
N ASP A 394 -16.24 -23.14 9.91
CA ASP A 394 -17.15 -22.01 9.66
C ASP A 394 -18.12 -22.29 8.50
N VAL A 395 -17.65 -22.95 7.44
CA VAL A 395 -18.46 -23.30 6.26
C VAL A 395 -19.37 -24.48 6.58
N GLU A 396 -18.83 -25.56 7.14
CA GLU A 396 -19.57 -26.76 7.52
C GLU A 396 -20.70 -26.42 8.50
N GLY A 397 -20.43 -25.60 9.51
CA GLY A 397 -21.44 -25.16 10.47
C GLY A 397 -22.55 -24.32 9.85
N GLU A 398 -22.28 -23.52 8.81
CA GLU A 398 -23.31 -22.77 8.08
C GLU A 398 -24.13 -23.68 7.16
N ILE A 399 -23.50 -24.65 6.52
CA ILE A 399 -24.18 -25.66 5.70
C ILE A 399 -25.15 -26.46 6.56
N GLN A 400 -24.69 -26.97 7.71
CA GLN A 400 -25.54 -27.71 8.65
C GLN A 400 -26.75 -26.90 9.12
N LYS A 401 -26.54 -25.62 9.48
CA LYS A 401 -27.65 -24.72 9.87
C LYS A 401 -28.62 -24.50 8.72
N TYR A 402 -28.12 -24.31 7.50
CA TYR A 402 -28.96 -24.13 6.32
C TYR A 402 -29.78 -25.39 6.02
N GLU A 403 -29.19 -26.57 6.08
CA GLU A 403 -29.89 -27.84 5.84
C GLU A 403 -30.97 -28.12 6.89
N ALA A 404 -30.71 -27.77 8.16
CA ALA A 404 -31.71 -27.86 9.21
C ALA A 404 -32.91 -26.91 8.96
N MET A 405 -32.66 -25.71 8.41
CA MET A 405 -33.69 -24.70 8.11
C MET A 405 -34.46 -24.95 6.81
N LYS A 406 -33.87 -25.69 5.84
CA LYS A 406 -34.43 -25.91 4.50
C LYS A 406 -35.76 -26.68 4.51
N ARG A 407 -36.17 -27.25 5.65
CA ARG A 407 -37.45 -27.93 5.84
C ARG A 407 -38.71 -27.01 5.82
N GLY A 408 -38.61 -25.72 5.45
CA GLY A 408 -39.84 -24.91 5.31
C GLY A 408 -39.79 -23.44 4.86
N THR A 409 -38.71 -22.88 4.29
CA THR A 409 -38.69 -21.43 3.95
C THR A 409 -38.11 -21.06 2.58
N LYS A 410 -38.68 -20.02 1.94
CA LYS A 410 -38.33 -19.44 0.63
C LYS A 410 -37.08 -18.53 0.64
N THR A 411 -36.38 -18.39 1.76
CA THR A 411 -35.23 -17.47 1.97
C THR A 411 -33.87 -18.04 1.50
N ALA A 412 -33.89 -19.17 0.80
CA ALA A 412 -32.71 -19.99 0.49
C ALA A 412 -31.58 -19.25 -0.27
N THR A 413 -31.90 -18.33 -1.18
CA THR A 413 -30.91 -17.76 -2.12
C THR A 413 -29.88 -16.85 -1.44
N ALA A 414 -30.27 -16.08 -0.43
CA ALA A 414 -29.35 -15.19 0.29
C ALA A 414 -28.40 -15.97 1.22
N ALA A 415 -28.92 -17.04 1.85
CA ALA A 415 -28.12 -17.93 2.67
C ALA A 415 -27.13 -18.74 1.83
N GLU A 416 -27.57 -19.27 0.69
CA GLU A 416 -26.72 -19.99 -0.28
C GLU A 416 -25.56 -19.12 -0.77
N ARG A 417 -25.83 -17.87 -1.16
CA ARG A 417 -24.75 -16.94 -1.58
C ARG A 417 -23.76 -16.65 -0.44
N ARG A 418 -24.25 -16.53 0.80
CA ARG A 418 -23.38 -16.33 1.98
C ARG A 418 -22.50 -17.54 2.23
N ILE A 419 -23.07 -18.75 2.23
CA ILE A 419 -22.34 -20.01 2.38
C ILE A 419 -21.30 -20.13 1.28
N THR A 420 -21.70 -19.94 0.03
CA THR A 420 -20.81 -20.04 -1.12
C THR A 420 -19.64 -19.05 -1.03
N THR A 421 -19.87 -17.84 -0.53
CA THR A 421 -18.80 -16.84 -0.33
C THR A 421 -17.79 -17.29 0.73
N LYS A 422 -18.26 -17.89 1.84
CA LYS A 422 -17.39 -18.48 2.86
C LYS A 422 -16.66 -19.71 2.30
N PHE A 423 -17.34 -20.54 1.52
CA PHE A 423 -16.77 -21.73 0.86
C PHE A 423 -15.62 -21.34 -0.08
N GLN A 424 -15.79 -20.29 -0.91
CA GLN A 424 -14.69 -19.76 -1.72
C GLN A 424 -13.49 -19.29 -0.88
N SER A 425 -13.75 -18.72 0.30
CA SER A 425 -12.68 -18.28 1.21
C SER A 425 -11.91 -19.47 1.78
N TYR A 426 -12.61 -20.50 2.24
CA TYR A 426 -12.02 -21.77 2.68
C TYR A 426 -11.18 -22.42 1.58
N LEU A 427 -11.73 -22.57 0.36
CA LEU A 427 -11.00 -23.20 -0.75
C LEU A 427 -9.78 -22.37 -1.17
N ILE A 428 -9.87 -21.05 -1.26
CA ILE A 428 -8.71 -20.22 -1.59
C ILE A 428 -7.55 -20.43 -0.61
N LEU A 429 -7.82 -20.42 0.70
CA LEU A 429 -6.75 -20.63 1.69
C LEU A 429 -6.27 -22.09 1.68
N SER A 430 -7.15 -23.07 1.49
CA SER A 430 -6.74 -24.47 1.31
C SER A 430 -5.87 -24.66 0.07
N PHE A 431 -6.11 -23.89 -1.00
CA PHE A 431 -5.31 -24.00 -2.22
C PHE A 431 -3.89 -23.48 -2.01
N PHE A 432 -3.73 -22.42 -1.22
CA PHE A 432 -2.41 -21.91 -0.85
C PHE A 432 -1.64 -22.84 0.10
N SER A 433 -2.31 -23.66 0.91
CA SER A 433 -1.64 -24.66 1.75
C SER A 433 -1.13 -25.86 0.96
N CYS A 434 -1.82 -26.27 -0.11
CA CYS A 434 -1.36 -27.34 -1.01
C CYS A 434 -0.34 -26.85 -2.03
N VAL A 435 -0.57 -25.65 -2.57
CA VAL A 435 0.19 -25.09 -3.68
C VAL A 435 0.66 -23.69 -3.29
N PRO A 436 1.92 -23.51 -2.86
CA PRO A 436 2.39 -22.19 -2.44
C PRO A 436 2.82 -21.34 -3.64
N ASP A 437 1.86 -21.01 -4.50
CA ASP A 437 2.10 -20.24 -5.71
C ASP A 437 1.53 -18.80 -5.62
N ARG A 438 1.65 -18.01 -6.69
CA ARG A 438 1.20 -16.61 -6.72
C ARG A 438 -0.31 -16.61 -6.72
N GLN A 439 -0.92 -15.60 -6.11
CA GLN A 439 -2.37 -15.40 -6.16
C GLN A 439 -2.95 -15.44 -7.58
N ARG A 440 -2.15 -15.04 -8.59
CA ARG A 440 -2.53 -15.12 -10.01
C ARG A 440 -2.93 -16.54 -10.43
N THR A 441 -2.20 -17.56 -9.95
CA THR A 441 -2.46 -18.97 -10.23
C THR A 441 -3.89 -19.33 -9.86
N PHE A 442 -4.33 -18.97 -8.66
CA PHE A 442 -5.67 -19.28 -8.16
C PHE A 442 -6.77 -18.40 -8.75
N ARG A 443 -6.44 -17.11 -8.97
CA ARG A 443 -7.37 -16.14 -9.53
C ARG A 443 -7.80 -16.48 -10.97
N GLU A 444 -6.88 -16.99 -11.76
CA GLU A 444 -7.05 -17.26 -13.20
C GLU A 444 -7.31 -18.76 -13.48
N LEU A 445 -7.73 -19.55 -12.48
CA LEU A 445 -8.12 -20.94 -12.69
C LEU A 445 -9.37 -21.02 -13.56
N GLU A 446 -9.26 -21.74 -14.67
CA GLU A 446 -10.33 -22.01 -15.62
C GLU A 446 -10.59 -23.52 -15.64
N MET A 447 -11.84 -23.91 -15.33
CA MET A 447 -12.26 -25.31 -15.36
C MET A 447 -12.14 -25.86 -16.78
N GLY A 448 -11.63 -27.08 -16.91
CA GLY A 448 -11.49 -27.75 -18.21
C GLY A 448 -10.29 -27.26 -19.04
N LYS A 449 -9.53 -26.28 -18.55
CA LYS A 449 -8.34 -25.75 -19.22
C LYS A 449 -7.12 -25.77 -18.31
N THR A 450 -7.12 -24.95 -17.27
CA THR A 450 -6.01 -24.85 -16.31
C THR A 450 -6.28 -25.59 -15.01
N PHE A 451 -7.55 -25.85 -14.68
CA PHE A 451 -7.95 -26.65 -13.53
C PHE A 451 -8.73 -27.90 -13.99
N LEU A 452 -8.16 -29.07 -13.72
CA LEU A 452 -8.59 -30.34 -14.30
C LEU A 452 -8.65 -31.42 -13.23
N ARG A 453 -9.58 -32.37 -13.37
CA ARG A 453 -9.57 -33.60 -12.56
C ARG A 453 -8.62 -34.60 -13.21
N ASP A 454 -7.66 -35.10 -12.44
CA ASP A 454 -6.75 -36.15 -12.85
C ASP A 454 -7.36 -37.51 -12.48
N SER A 455 -7.69 -38.32 -13.49
CA SER A 455 -8.32 -39.62 -13.28
C SER A 455 -7.40 -40.68 -12.68
N LYS A 456 -6.06 -40.49 -12.75
CA LYS A 456 -5.10 -41.44 -12.20
C LYS A 456 -4.86 -41.20 -10.72
N MET A 457 -4.81 -39.93 -10.31
CA MET A 457 -4.58 -39.54 -8.91
C MET A 457 -5.89 -39.35 -8.13
N ASP A 458 -7.05 -39.37 -8.82
CA ASP A 458 -8.36 -39.03 -8.28
C ASP A 458 -8.36 -37.71 -7.48
N CYS A 459 -7.69 -36.71 -8.05
CA CYS A 459 -7.58 -35.40 -7.44
C CYS A 459 -7.63 -34.30 -8.50
N TRP A 460 -7.85 -33.07 -8.04
CA TRP A 460 -7.76 -31.90 -8.91
C TRP A 460 -6.30 -31.47 -9.09
N VAL A 461 -5.96 -31.01 -10.30
CA VAL A 461 -4.62 -30.54 -10.65
C VAL A 461 -4.69 -29.23 -11.42
N ILE A 462 -3.68 -28.38 -11.21
CA ILE A 462 -3.47 -27.14 -11.97
C ILE A 462 -2.42 -27.41 -13.04
N LYS A 463 -2.78 -27.25 -14.31
CA LYS A 463 -1.85 -27.35 -15.44
C LYS A 463 -1.61 -25.96 -16.02
N HIS A 464 -0.35 -25.53 -16.01
CA HIS A 464 0.08 -24.25 -16.57
C HIS A 464 1.03 -24.47 -17.73
N GLY A 465 0.69 -23.92 -18.89
CA GLY A 465 1.64 -23.65 -19.96
C GLY A 465 2.47 -22.38 -19.70
N PRO A 466 3.43 -22.04 -20.58
CA PRO A 466 4.39 -20.95 -20.38
C PRO A 466 3.75 -19.55 -20.29
N GLU A 467 2.59 -19.37 -20.92
CA GLU A 467 1.78 -18.15 -20.94
C GLU A 467 0.94 -17.97 -19.66
N HIS A 468 0.63 -19.07 -18.97
CA HIS A 468 -0.30 -19.09 -17.84
C HIS A 468 0.33 -18.58 -16.54
N TYR A 469 1.65 -18.36 -16.48
CA TYR A 469 2.32 -17.88 -15.27
C TYR A 469 3.43 -16.85 -15.51
N LYS A 470 3.97 -16.26 -14.43
CA LYS A 470 4.86 -15.10 -14.51
C LYS A 470 6.18 -15.41 -15.21
N THR A 471 6.72 -16.60 -14.99
CA THR A 471 8.09 -16.98 -15.36
C THR A 471 8.12 -18.07 -16.43
N GLY A 472 7.01 -18.36 -17.08
CA GLY A 472 6.96 -19.42 -18.10
C GLY A 472 7.75 -19.10 -19.36
N SER A 473 7.96 -17.82 -19.70
CA SER A 473 8.92 -17.46 -20.75
C SER A 473 10.37 -17.84 -20.42
N THR A 474 10.69 -18.08 -19.14
CA THR A 474 12.04 -18.44 -18.68
C THR A 474 12.17 -19.93 -18.38
N TYR A 475 11.14 -20.54 -17.77
CA TYR A 475 11.20 -21.93 -17.31
C TYR A 475 10.35 -22.90 -18.14
N GLY A 476 9.59 -22.42 -19.13
CA GLY A 476 8.77 -23.26 -20.00
C GLY A 476 7.56 -23.85 -19.29
N ASP A 477 7.27 -25.12 -19.56
CA ASP A 477 6.21 -25.86 -18.90
C ASP A 477 6.57 -26.22 -17.47
N ARG A 478 5.57 -26.22 -16.59
CA ARG A 478 5.75 -26.59 -15.18
C ARG A 478 5.11 -27.95 -14.93
N PRO A 479 5.64 -28.78 -14.01
CA PRO A 479 4.92 -29.95 -13.53
C PRO A 479 3.51 -29.56 -13.05
N PRO A 480 2.50 -30.44 -13.23
CA PRO A 480 1.16 -30.23 -12.70
C PRO A 480 1.21 -29.94 -11.19
N LEU A 481 0.47 -28.92 -10.74
CA LEU A 481 0.35 -28.61 -9.32
C LEU A 481 -0.82 -29.39 -8.77
N VAL A 482 -0.52 -30.33 -7.89
CA VAL A 482 -1.46 -31.31 -7.37
C VAL A 482 -2.16 -30.73 -6.14
N MET A 483 -3.50 -30.79 -6.14
CA MET A 483 -4.30 -30.50 -4.96
C MET A 483 -4.31 -31.72 -4.04
N ALA A 484 -4.34 -31.49 -2.72
CA ALA A 484 -4.49 -32.57 -1.76
C ALA A 484 -5.77 -33.38 -2.05
N GLN A 485 -5.67 -34.71 -2.02
CA GLN A 485 -6.77 -35.61 -2.39
C GLN A 485 -7.99 -35.41 -1.46
N GLU A 486 -7.74 -35.04 -0.20
CA GLU A 486 -8.74 -34.76 0.81
C GLU A 486 -9.59 -33.52 0.50
N LEU A 487 -9.12 -32.63 -0.39
CA LEU A 487 -9.90 -31.49 -0.87
C LEU A 487 -10.84 -31.85 -2.01
N THR A 488 -10.66 -32.98 -2.70
CA THR A 488 -11.47 -33.37 -3.86
C THR A 488 -12.97 -33.34 -3.55
N PRO A 489 -13.48 -33.94 -2.45
CA PRO A 489 -14.91 -33.90 -2.14
C PRO A 489 -15.44 -32.47 -1.93
N ALA A 490 -14.64 -31.60 -1.30
CA ALA A 490 -15.03 -30.20 -1.07
C ALA A 490 -15.00 -29.37 -2.36
N ILE A 491 -14.08 -29.67 -3.29
CA ILE A 491 -14.03 -29.03 -4.61
C ILE A 491 -15.24 -29.47 -5.44
N ASP A 492 -15.57 -30.76 -5.44
CA ASP A 492 -16.71 -31.30 -6.19
C ASP A 492 -18.04 -30.72 -5.66
N ASP A 493 -18.27 -30.74 -4.35
CA ASP A 493 -19.48 -30.13 -3.74
C ASP A 493 -19.55 -28.63 -4.04
N PHE A 494 -18.42 -27.92 -3.97
CA PHE A 494 -18.40 -26.52 -4.36
C PHE A 494 -18.81 -26.31 -5.82
N LEU A 495 -18.29 -27.11 -6.76
CA LEU A 495 -18.59 -26.96 -8.18
C LEU A 495 -20.04 -27.29 -8.52
N GLU A 496 -20.55 -28.39 -7.98
CA GLU A 496 -21.88 -28.92 -8.32
C GLU A 496 -22.99 -28.14 -7.62
N ARG A 497 -22.78 -27.82 -6.34
CA ARG A 497 -23.85 -27.31 -5.48
C ARG A 497 -23.75 -25.81 -5.21
N TRP A 498 -22.58 -25.31 -4.85
CA TRP A 498 -22.45 -23.96 -4.28
C TRP A 498 -22.10 -22.90 -5.33
N ARG A 499 -21.12 -23.17 -6.21
CA ARG A 499 -20.67 -22.26 -7.25
C ARG A 499 -21.81 -21.72 -8.13
N PRO A 500 -22.83 -22.52 -8.54
CA PRO A 500 -23.98 -22.01 -9.30
C PRO A 500 -24.72 -20.88 -8.60
N CYS A 501 -24.75 -20.85 -7.26
CA CYS A 501 -25.44 -19.81 -6.48
C CYS A 501 -24.83 -18.40 -6.67
N LEU A 502 -23.62 -18.29 -7.23
CA LEU A 502 -22.98 -17.00 -7.53
C LEU A 502 -23.24 -16.48 -8.94
N ASN A 503 -24.00 -17.21 -9.76
CA ASN A 503 -24.30 -16.87 -11.16
C ASN A 503 -23.03 -16.54 -11.97
N PRO A 504 -22.08 -17.48 -12.09
CA PRO A 504 -20.80 -17.25 -12.76
C PRO A 504 -21.01 -16.84 -14.24
N THR A 505 -20.29 -15.83 -14.71
CA THR A 505 -20.37 -15.35 -16.10
C THR A 505 -19.43 -16.10 -17.05
N GLY A 506 -18.59 -17.00 -16.54
CA GLY A 506 -17.68 -17.81 -17.35
C GLY A 506 -17.13 -19.03 -16.61
N ASN A 507 -16.08 -19.63 -17.17
CA ASN A 507 -15.49 -20.90 -16.72
C ASN A 507 -14.46 -20.76 -15.59
N HIS A 508 -14.32 -19.57 -15.02
CA HIS A 508 -13.39 -19.34 -13.91
C HIS A 508 -13.85 -20.09 -12.66
N PHE A 509 -12.95 -20.82 -12.01
CA PHE A 509 -13.29 -21.61 -10.82
C PHE A 509 -13.85 -20.71 -9.70
N PHE A 510 -13.14 -19.62 -9.41
CA PHE A 510 -13.57 -18.61 -8.43
C PHE A 510 -14.19 -17.37 -9.10
N VAL A 511 -15.30 -16.91 -8.54
CA VAL A 511 -16.05 -15.75 -9.06
C VAL A 511 -16.47 -14.78 -7.97
N GLN A 512 -16.46 -13.50 -8.30
CA GLN A 512 -16.87 -12.41 -7.43
C GLN A 512 -18.34 -12.60 -7.03
N PRO A 513 -18.67 -12.65 -5.72
CA PRO A 513 -20.02 -12.97 -5.29
C PRO A 513 -21.11 -12.05 -5.82
N ARG A 514 -20.78 -10.77 -6.10
CA ARG A 514 -21.75 -9.76 -6.56
C ARG A 514 -22.03 -9.84 -8.06
N THR A 515 -21.01 -10.08 -8.86
CA THR A 515 -21.05 -9.91 -10.33
C THR A 515 -20.99 -11.22 -11.09
N GLY A 516 -20.55 -12.31 -10.46
CA GLY A 516 -20.28 -13.57 -11.16
C GLY A 516 -19.02 -13.55 -12.04
N ASN A 517 -18.33 -12.41 -12.13
CA ASN A 517 -17.09 -12.27 -12.89
C ASN A 517 -15.91 -12.96 -12.19
N ALA A 518 -14.85 -13.23 -12.93
CA ALA A 518 -13.61 -13.75 -12.37
C ALA A 518 -13.09 -12.89 -11.20
N PHE A 519 -12.45 -13.53 -10.22
CA PHE A 519 -11.75 -12.81 -9.16
C PHE A 519 -10.71 -11.83 -9.70
N THR A 520 -10.50 -10.71 -9.00
CA THR A 520 -9.40 -9.78 -9.26
C THR A 520 -8.25 -10.00 -8.28
N GLN A 521 -7.12 -9.34 -8.50
CA GLN A 521 -6.02 -9.32 -7.54
C GLN A 521 -6.48 -8.91 -6.15
N ASP A 522 -7.29 -7.86 -6.10
CA ASP A 522 -7.74 -7.27 -4.84
C ASP A 522 -8.77 -8.16 -4.15
N THR A 523 -9.55 -8.93 -4.91
CA THR A 523 -10.46 -9.94 -4.34
C THR A 523 -9.67 -11.01 -3.58
N VAL A 524 -8.67 -11.65 -4.21
CA VAL A 524 -7.88 -12.70 -3.56
C VAL A 524 -7.07 -12.14 -2.39
N TYR A 525 -6.47 -10.96 -2.56
CA TYR A 525 -5.77 -10.28 -1.47
C TYR A 525 -6.70 -10.03 -0.27
N SER A 526 -7.91 -9.53 -0.51
CA SER A 526 -8.87 -9.22 0.55
C SER A 526 -9.36 -10.47 1.26
N ILE A 527 -9.62 -11.56 0.53
CA ILE A 527 -10.01 -12.86 1.11
C ILE A 527 -8.91 -13.35 2.05
N VAL A 528 -7.68 -13.50 1.58
CA VAL A 528 -6.56 -13.99 2.41
C VAL A 528 -6.34 -13.08 3.62
N ALA A 529 -6.25 -11.77 3.39
CA ALA A 529 -5.96 -10.82 4.46
C ALA A 529 -7.07 -10.76 5.52
N ARG A 530 -8.34 -10.76 5.11
CA ARG A 530 -9.47 -10.72 6.06
C ARG A 530 -9.63 -12.04 6.80
N SER A 531 -9.47 -13.17 6.12
CA SER A 531 -9.53 -14.50 6.75
C SER A 531 -8.45 -14.69 7.80
N CYS A 532 -7.17 -14.44 7.45
CA CYS A 532 -6.07 -14.52 8.40
C CYS A 532 -6.31 -13.54 9.57
N TYR A 533 -6.71 -12.30 9.28
CA TYR A 533 -6.94 -11.31 10.33
C TYR A 533 -8.06 -11.68 11.29
N LYS A 534 -9.19 -12.18 10.79
CA LYS A 534 -10.34 -12.58 11.60
C LYS A 534 -9.92 -13.57 12.70
N HIS A 535 -9.13 -14.57 12.33
CA HIS A 535 -8.76 -15.65 13.25
C HIS A 535 -7.49 -15.35 14.07
N THR A 536 -6.55 -14.54 13.55
CA THR A 536 -5.23 -14.35 14.18
C THR A 536 -4.91 -12.92 14.60
N GLY A 537 -5.66 -11.93 14.10
CA GLY A 537 -5.31 -10.51 14.23
C GLY A 537 -4.15 -10.06 13.32
N LYS A 538 -3.56 -10.97 12.52
CA LYS A 538 -2.45 -10.66 11.62
C LYS A 538 -2.95 -10.50 10.18
N LYS A 539 -2.56 -9.40 9.53
CA LYS A 539 -3.01 -9.07 8.16
C LYS A 539 -2.09 -9.66 7.10
N THR A 540 -2.08 -10.98 7.02
CA THR A 540 -1.25 -11.75 6.08
C THR A 540 -1.67 -11.50 4.64
N ASN A 541 -0.71 -11.35 3.73
CA ASN A 541 -1.01 -11.23 2.30
C ASN A 541 -0.67 -12.54 1.56
N PRO A 542 -1.26 -12.79 0.38
CA PRO A 542 -1.02 -14.04 -0.36
C PRO A 542 0.44 -14.32 -0.71
N HIS A 543 1.27 -13.28 -0.88
CA HIS A 543 2.68 -13.49 -1.21
C HIS A 543 3.48 -13.99 0.00
N LEU A 544 3.17 -13.48 1.20
CA LEU A 544 3.82 -13.92 2.43
C LEU A 544 3.58 -15.40 2.73
N LEU A 545 2.45 -15.99 2.32
CA LEU A 545 2.21 -17.43 2.48
C LEU A 545 3.29 -18.28 1.80
N ARG A 546 3.82 -17.80 0.66
CA ARG A 546 4.94 -18.46 -0.03
C ARG A 546 6.25 -18.32 0.75
N ASP A 547 6.46 -17.16 1.36
CA ASP A 547 7.63 -16.91 2.20
C ASP A 547 7.57 -17.82 3.45
N MET A 548 6.39 -17.96 4.05
CA MET A 548 6.16 -18.76 5.26
C MET A 548 6.48 -20.23 5.05
N ILE A 549 5.91 -20.87 4.03
CA ILE A 549 6.19 -22.30 3.79
C ILE A 549 7.66 -22.55 3.46
N VAL A 550 8.29 -21.68 2.67
CA VAL A 550 9.72 -21.84 2.34
C VAL A 550 10.56 -21.71 3.61
N THR A 551 10.23 -20.76 4.47
CA THR A 551 10.91 -20.57 5.75
C THR A 551 10.71 -21.78 6.66
N HIS A 552 9.48 -22.26 6.80
CA HIS A 552 9.13 -23.44 7.61
C HIS A 552 9.84 -24.71 7.14
N VAL A 553 9.80 -25.02 5.84
CA VAL A 553 10.46 -26.22 5.29
C VAL A 553 11.99 -26.12 5.38
N ARG A 554 12.55 -24.91 5.35
CA ARG A 554 14.01 -24.72 5.55
C ARG A 554 14.43 -24.78 7.01
N ASP A 555 13.50 -24.56 7.93
CA ASP A 555 13.73 -24.69 9.37
C ASP A 555 13.50 -26.12 9.87
N SER A 556 12.92 -26.99 9.03
CA SER A 556 12.77 -28.42 9.29
C SER A 556 13.95 -29.25 8.73
N ASP A 557 13.91 -30.57 8.96
CA ASP A 557 14.90 -31.53 8.46
C ASP A 557 14.78 -31.84 6.95
N ALA A 558 14.17 -30.95 6.16
CA ALA A 558 14.02 -31.15 4.74
C ALA A 558 15.38 -31.22 4.03
N SER A 559 15.57 -32.25 3.20
CA SER A 559 16.76 -32.41 2.40
C SER A 559 16.88 -31.35 1.30
N GLU A 560 18.09 -31.08 0.83
CA GLU A 560 18.29 -30.17 -0.31
C GLU A 560 17.55 -30.64 -1.58
N LYS A 561 17.35 -31.96 -1.75
CA LYS A 561 16.54 -32.52 -2.85
C LYS A 561 15.07 -32.11 -2.74
N GLU A 562 14.49 -32.15 -1.54
CA GLU A 562 13.11 -31.71 -1.31
C GLU A 562 12.97 -30.20 -1.48
N LEU A 563 13.96 -29.41 -1.06
CA LEU A 563 13.99 -27.96 -1.26
C LEU A 563 14.10 -27.58 -2.73
N GLU A 564 14.90 -28.31 -3.50
CA GLU A 564 15.01 -28.17 -4.96
C GLU A 564 13.70 -28.55 -5.64
N ALA A 565 13.10 -29.68 -5.27
CA ALA A 565 11.81 -30.12 -5.78
C ALA A 565 10.71 -29.07 -5.48
N LEU A 566 10.69 -28.51 -4.28
CA LEU A 566 9.77 -27.42 -3.92
C LEU A 566 10.03 -26.16 -4.75
N ALA A 567 11.30 -25.81 -5.00
CA ALA A 567 11.63 -24.64 -5.83
C ALA A 567 11.12 -24.80 -7.27
N LEU A 568 11.34 -25.98 -7.88
CA LEU A 568 10.78 -26.36 -9.17
C LEU A 568 9.25 -26.34 -9.13
N TYR A 569 8.68 -26.94 -8.09
CA TYR A 569 7.24 -26.98 -7.87
C TYR A 569 6.64 -25.59 -7.73
N MET A 570 7.37 -24.57 -7.25
CA MET A 570 6.96 -23.17 -7.12
C MET A 570 7.31 -22.27 -8.34
N GLY A 571 7.98 -22.84 -9.35
CA GLY A 571 8.36 -22.18 -10.59
C GLY A 571 9.50 -21.18 -10.47
N HIS A 572 10.53 -21.51 -9.68
CA HIS A 572 11.75 -20.71 -9.54
C HIS A 572 12.99 -21.54 -9.16
N SER A 573 14.19 -20.96 -9.31
CA SER A 573 15.44 -21.62 -8.89
C SER A 573 15.58 -21.71 -7.36
N ILE A 574 16.41 -22.64 -6.88
CA ILE A 574 16.76 -22.75 -5.46
C ILE A 574 17.44 -21.48 -4.93
N ASN A 575 18.23 -20.79 -5.75
CA ASN A 575 18.83 -19.50 -5.40
C ASN A 575 17.78 -18.41 -5.20
N MET A 576 16.72 -18.39 -6.02
CA MET A 576 15.60 -17.48 -5.81
C MET A 576 14.87 -17.79 -4.49
N GLN A 577 14.66 -19.07 -4.20
CA GLN A 577 14.07 -19.54 -2.95
C GLN A 577 14.88 -19.03 -1.73
N ARG A 578 16.21 -19.22 -1.73
CA ARG A 578 17.12 -18.76 -0.67
C ARG A 578 17.17 -17.24 -0.49
N ASN A 579 17.20 -16.48 -1.59
CA ASN A 579 17.44 -15.04 -1.53
C ASN A 579 16.16 -14.21 -1.33
N SER A 580 14.99 -14.72 -1.77
CA SER A 580 13.75 -13.94 -1.77
C SER A 580 12.69 -14.46 -0.80
N TYR A 581 12.61 -15.77 -0.61
CA TYR A 581 11.53 -16.43 0.13
C TYR A 581 11.94 -16.90 1.52
N ASP A 582 13.17 -17.37 1.71
CA ASP A 582 13.70 -17.73 3.05
C ASP A 582 13.77 -16.49 3.95
N ARG A 583 13.00 -16.51 5.05
CA ARG A 583 12.91 -15.44 6.04
C ARG A 583 13.62 -15.74 7.35
N ARG A 584 14.35 -16.85 7.43
CA ARG A 584 15.14 -17.15 8.63
C ARG A 584 16.14 -16.05 8.93
N THR A 585 16.30 -15.73 10.21
CA THR A 585 17.30 -14.79 10.70
C THR A 585 18.71 -15.36 10.51
N MET A 586 19.73 -14.51 10.70
CA MET A 586 21.11 -14.98 10.64
C MET A 586 21.40 -16.01 11.73
N GLU A 587 20.83 -15.82 12.91
CA GLU A 587 20.95 -16.74 14.05
C GLU A 587 20.36 -18.11 13.71
N GLN A 588 19.15 -18.14 13.14
CA GLN A 588 18.52 -19.38 12.69
C GLN A 588 19.34 -20.10 11.61
N LYS A 589 19.91 -19.35 10.66
CA LYS A 589 20.75 -19.92 9.59
C LYS A 589 22.07 -20.50 10.11
N VAL A 590 22.60 -19.96 11.21
CA VAL A 590 23.87 -20.38 11.80
C VAL A 590 23.68 -21.48 12.85
N ALA A 591 22.48 -21.63 13.42
CA ALA A 591 22.19 -22.62 14.46
C ALA A 591 22.64 -24.06 14.11
N PRO A 592 22.42 -24.59 12.89
CA PRO A 592 22.90 -25.93 12.55
C PRO A 592 24.42 -26.08 12.61
N ALA A 593 25.18 -25.03 12.28
CA ALA A 593 26.65 -25.05 12.37
C ALA A 593 27.11 -25.07 13.84
N VAL A 594 26.40 -24.35 14.72
CA VAL A 594 26.68 -24.35 16.16
C VAL A 594 26.41 -25.73 16.75
N GLU A 595 25.29 -26.36 16.38
CA GLU A 595 24.94 -27.70 16.82
C GLU A 595 25.94 -28.76 16.31
N LEU A 596 26.32 -28.67 15.03
CA LEU A 596 27.36 -29.54 14.45
C LEU A 596 28.66 -29.45 15.24
N LEU A 597 29.14 -28.24 15.53
CA LEU A 597 30.38 -28.03 16.29
C LEU A 597 30.23 -28.53 17.74
N ARG A 598 29.07 -28.37 18.37
CA ARG A 598 28.79 -28.95 19.70
C ARG A 598 28.88 -30.49 19.65
N ASN A 599 28.24 -31.12 18.67
CA ASN A 599 28.19 -32.58 18.51
C ASN A 599 29.57 -33.18 18.18
N VAL A 600 30.40 -32.47 17.41
CA VAL A 600 31.80 -32.87 17.15
C VAL A 600 32.64 -32.83 18.42
N ASN A 601 32.42 -31.83 19.28
CA ASN A 601 33.18 -31.65 20.51
C ASN A 601 32.74 -32.57 21.67
N THR A 602 31.48 -33.05 21.66
CA THR A 602 30.94 -33.96 22.69
C THR A 602 31.18 -35.44 22.40
N LYS A 603 31.51 -35.82 21.16
CA LYS A 603 31.88 -37.20 20.77
C LYS A 603 33.30 -37.60 21.19
N LYS A 604 33.75 -37.18 22.38
CA LYS A 604 35.01 -37.65 22.98
C LYS A 604 34.82 -38.92 23.78
#